data_AF-A0A953E6S1-F1
#
_entry.id   AF-A0A953E6S1-F1
#
_cell.length_a   1.000
_cell.length_b   1.000
_cell.length_c   1.000
_cell.angle_alpha   90.00
_cell.angle_beta   90.00
_cell.angle_gamma   90.00
#
_symmetry.space_group_name_H-M   'P 1'
#
loop_
_entity.id
_entity.type
_entity.pdbx_description
1 polymer ?
#
loop_
_entity_poly.entity_id
_entity_poly.type
_entity_poly.pdbx_seq_one_letter_code
_entity_poly.pdbx_strand_id
1 'polypeptide(L)'
;MERLLLAALPEGWSVVGQCRFGTALPGPTATGCHALAHPAIGIALIDIAPDATPNAESRLRRALSAADFWSDFPGYLPVWHGRLEGPAIRRLAEIVQDRFSALPPLTVPGGQGWISAVRQALAQDAAWVVPGQASSSATPSPFPPVPEEADEEPRRGRMRTLLLLGFLGTFGLGMATGLLLLPKPEPAPLSAAPTMPERAVLADPAPAAVTGSVAEQSAAADVAPASPADTAAAEPASPPPAGPAVEPEPEQEPAKPMATVAASALPKPAPDTPAEAGYQATMPEDEEAPAPAEVATEPELPPAPPPEPPVPAPRRVTGAAVRPARSASSIDQACIQALFRFQQGETLSAAEQVHLHEGCVTRQ
;
A
#
# COMPACT_ATOMS: atom_id res chain seq x y z
N MET A 1 18.93 10.18 -8.85
CA MET A 1 18.40 8.86 -8.45
C MET A 1 17.33 8.37 -9.43
N GLU A 2 16.33 9.19 -9.74
CA GLU A 2 15.23 8.87 -10.69
C GLU A 2 15.66 8.18 -11.99
N ARG A 3 16.66 8.74 -12.70
CA ARG A 3 17.18 8.14 -13.95
C ARG A 3 17.74 6.72 -13.76
N LEU A 4 18.31 6.40 -12.60
CA LEU A 4 18.84 5.06 -12.31
C LEU A 4 17.72 4.05 -12.07
N LEU A 5 16.63 4.46 -11.40
CA LEU A 5 15.46 3.61 -11.20
C LEU A 5 14.79 3.27 -12.53
N LEU A 6 14.56 4.29 -13.36
CA LEU A 6 13.94 4.09 -14.67
C LEU A 6 14.81 3.27 -15.62
N ALA A 7 16.14 3.43 -15.57
CA ALA A 7 17.06 2.63 -16.38
C ALA A 7 17.12 1.15 -15.96
N ALA A 8 16.71 0.81 -14.73
CA ALA A 8 16.70 -0.55 -14.20
C ALA A 8 15.36 -1.28 -14.39
N LEU A 9 14.36 -0.60 -14.96
CA LEU A 9 13.01 -1.13 -15.18
C LEU A 9 12.75 -1.39 -16.67
N PRO A 10 11.83 -2.32 -17.01
CA PRO A 10 11.36 -2.47 -18.37
C PRO A 10 10.75 -1.19 -18.94
N GLU A 11 10.59 -1.14 -20.26
CA GLU A 11 9.88 -0.05 -20.92
C GLU A 11 8.44 0.08 -20.39
N GLY A 12 7.91 1.29 -20.38
CA GLY A 12 6.53 1.59 -19.93
C GLY A 12 6.40 2.05 -18.48
N TRP A 13 7.43 1.90 -17.65
CA TRP A 13 7.45 2.49 -16.31
C TRP A 13 7.72 4.00 -16.36
N SER A 14 6.97 4.78 -15.58
CA SER A 14 7.18 6.22 -15.44
C SER A 14 7.04 6.66 -13.98
N VAL A 15 7.79 7.69 -13.59
CA VAL A 15 7.66 8.26 -12.24
C VAL A 15 6.40 9.13 -12.19
N VAL A 16 5.52 8.87 -11.22
CA VAL A 16 4.27 9.62 -11.02
C VAL A 16 4.33 10.52 -9.79
N GLY A 17 5.23 10.25 -8.85
CA GLY A 17 5.38 11.06 -7.65
C GLY A 17 6.52 10.59 -6.76
N GLN A 18 6.86 11.42 -5.78
CA GLN A 18 7.81 11.12 -4.72
C GLN A 18 7.22 11.53 -3.37
N CYS A 19 7.25 10.63 -2.41
CA CYS A 19 6.85 10.91 -1.04
C CYS A 19 7.77 12.01 -0.45
N ARG A 20 7.22 13.09 0.13
CA ARG A 20 7.99 14.16 0.78
C ARG A 20 8.67 13.72 2.08
N PHE A 21 7.96 12.91 2.86
CA PHE A 21 8.38 12.52 4.20
C PHE A 21 8.65 11.02 4.27
N GLY A 22 9.93 10.63 4.37
CA GLY A 22 10.37 9.32 4.83
C GLY A 22 10.61 9.30 6.35
N THR A 23 11.28 8.26 6.85
CA THR A 23 11.75 8.14 8.24
C THR A 23 12.94 9.04 8.57
N ALA A 24 13.62 9.59 7.56
CA ALA A 24 14.65 10.59 7.77
C ALA A 24 14.06 11.88 8.36
N LEU A 25 14.89 12.63 9.11
CA LEU A 25 14.49 13.93 9.63
C LEU A 25 13.97 14.82 8.49
N PRO A 26 12.94 15.64 8.74
CA PRO A 26 12.40 16.55 7.74
C PRO A 26 13.51 17.45 7.19
N GLY A 27 13.78 17.31 5.90
CA GLY A 27 14.78 18.06 5.16
C GLY A 27 14.19 18.79 3.95
N PRO A 28 14.97 19.65 3.28
CA PRO A 28 14.50 20.41 2.12
C PRO A 28 14.23 19.53 0.89
N THR A 29 14.83 18.34 0.84
CA THR A 29 14.67 17.36 -0.23
C THR A 29 13.71 16.27 0.18
N ALA A 30 12.84 15.85 -0.74
CA ALA A 30 12.00 14.67 -0.55
C ALA A 30 12.90 13.43 -0.35
N THR A 31 12.76 12.77 0.79
CA THR A 31 13.54 11.57 1.18
C THR A 31 12.69 10.30 1.17
N GLY A 32 11.41 10.40 0.81
CA GLY A 32 10.51 9.25 0.85
C GLY A 32 10.57 8.38 -0.40
N CYS A 33 9.61 7.46 -0.43
CA CYS A 33 9.29 6.54 -1.52
C CYS A 33 9.23 7.22 -2.90
N HIS A 34 9.61 6.49 -3.95
CA HIS A 34 9.32 6.85 -5.34
C HIS A 34 8.09 6.06 -5.81
N ALA A 35 7.08 6.75 -6.32
CA ALA A 35 5.92 6.13 -6.95
C ALA A 35 6.15 6.03 -8.46
N LEU A 36 6.19 4.79 -8.95
CA LEU A 36 6.34 4.45 -10.36
C LEU A 36 5.05 3.79 -10.85
N ALA A 37 4.60 4.12 -12.05
CA ALA A 37 3.40 3.55 -12.64
C ALA A 37 3.70 2.92 -14.01
N HIS A 38 3.04 1.80 -14.28
CA HIS A 38 3.08 1.09 -15.55
C HIS A 38 1.65 0.80 -16.05
N PRO A 39 1.31 1.13 -17.31
CA PRO A 39 -0.08 1.15 -17.81
C PRO A 39 -0.79 -0.20 -17.77
N ALA A 40 -0.03 -1.31 -17.82
CA ALA A 40 -0.56 -2.67 -17.84
C ALA A 40 -0.30 -3.47 -16.55
N ILE A 41 0.45 -2.93 -15.59
CA ILE A 41 0.88 -3.68 -14.39
C ILE A 41 0.30 -3.06 -13.12
N GLY A 42 0.47 -1.75 -12.90
CA GLY A 42 0.03 -1.08 -11.67
C GLY A 42 1.03 -0.04 -11.16
N ILE A 43 1.06 0.15 -9.84
CA ILE A 43 1.91 1.16 -9.17
C ILE A 43 2.91 0.49 -8.22
N ALA A 44 4.19 0.77 -8.40
CA ALA A 44 5.26 0.38 -7.50
C ALA A 44 5.67 1.57 -6.63
N LEU A 45 5.62 1.41 -5.31
CA LEU A 45 6.13 2.33 -4.31
C LEU A 45 7.47 1.80 -3.81
N ILE A 46 8.56 2.50 -4.12
CA ILE A 46 9.91 2.03 -3.85
C ILE A 46 10.61 2.95 -2.87
N ASP A 47 10.90 2.45 -1.68
CA ASP A 47 11.81 3.08 -0.74
C ASP A 47 13.26 2.66 -1.03
N ILE A 48 14.20 3.60 -1.00
CA ILE A 48 15.63 3.31 -1.15
C ILE A 48 16.29 3.46 0.22
N ALA A 49 16.94 2.39 0.69
CA ALA A 49 17.66 2.43 1.96
C ALA A 49 18.73 3.56 1.97
N PRO A 50 18.93 4.26 3.10
CA PRO A 50 18.42 3.95 4.43
C PRO A 50 16.99 4.41 4.70
N ASP A 51 16.38 5.18 3.80
CA ASP A 51 15.05 5.73 4.01
C ASP A 51 13.97 4.64 3.94
N ALA A 52 12.89 4.86 4.69
CA ALA A 52 11.67 4.07 4.64
C ALA A 52 10.47 5.01 4.75
N THR A 53 9.37 4.69 4.08
CA THR A 53 8.15 5.48 4.16
C THR A 53 7.02 4.64 4.75
N PRO A 54 6.79 4.72 6.08
CA PRO A 54 5.74 3.93 6.70
C PRO A 54 4.38 4.32 6.11
N ASN A 55 3.56 3.32 5.81
CA ASN A 55 2.21 3.48 5.28
C ASN A 55 2.17 4.20 3.91
N ALA A 56 3.18 4.05 3.06
CA ALA A 56 3.21 4.65 1.74
C ALA A 56 1.98 4.26 0.90
N GLU A 57 1.59 2.98 0.91
CA GLU A 57 0.38 2.52 0.21
C GLU A 57 -0.88 3.22 0.74
N SER A 58 -1.07 3.28 2.07
CA SER A 58 -2.25 3.93 2.66
C SER A 58 -2.31 5.42 2.32
N ARG A 59 -1.15 6.09 2.21
CA ARG A 59 -1.07 7.49 1.76
C ARG A 59 -1.44 7.64 0.29
N LEU A 60 -0.96 6.75 -0.58
CA LEU A 60 -1.35 6.72 -1.98
C LEU A 60 -2.87 6.53 -2.12
N ARG A 61 -3.43 5.51 -1.46
CA ARG A 61 -4.88 5.21 -1.49
C ARG A 61 -5.70 6.42 -1.04
N ARG A 62 -5.26 7.11 0.02
CA ARG A 62 -5.89 8.32 0.52
C ARG A 62 -5.87 9.46 -0.50
N ALA A 63 -4.73 9.70 -1.15
CA ALA A 63 -4.61 10.73 -2.18
C ALA A 63 -5.54 10.44 -3.37
N LEU A 64 -5.62 9.17 -3.80
CA LEU A 64 -6.52 8.74 -4.88
C LEU A 64 -7.99 8.91 -4.49
N SER A 65 -8.39 8.48 -3.29
CA SER A 65 -9.76 8.67 -2.79
C SER A 65 -10.13 10.14 -2.62
N ALA A 66 -9.19 10.99 -2.18
CA ALA A 66 -9.44 12.43 -2.03
C ALA A 66 -9.67 13.14 -3.37
N ALA A 67 -9.06 12.63 -4.44
CA ALA A 67 -9.24 13.11 -5.81
C ALA A 67 -10.40 12.43 -6.56
N ASP A 68 -11.24 11.65 -5.86
CA ASP A 68 -12.36 10.88 -6.42
C ASP A 68 -11.97 9.92 -7.56
N PHE A 69 -10.73 9.43 -7.55
CA PHE A 69 -10.15 8.60 -8.61
C PHE A 69 -11.00 7.38 -8.98
N TRP A 70 -11.62 6.74 -7.97
CA TRP A 70 -12.36 5.49 -8.14
C TRP A 70 -13.68 5.65 -8.89
N SER A 71 -14.24 6.87 -8.91
CA SER A 71 -15.46 7.18 -9.66
C SER A 71 -15.18 7.26 -11.17
N ASP A 72 -14.03 7.80 -11.55
CA ASP A 72 -13.61 7.92 -12.96
C ASP A 72 -12.94 6.65 -13.50
N PHE A 73 -12.27 5.89 -12.64
CA PHE A 73 -11.45 4.73 -12.99
C PHE A 73 -11.84 3.51 -12.14
N PRO A 74 -13.01 2.90 -12.40
CA PRO A 74 -13.45 1.74 -11.64
C PRO A 74 -12.56 0.51 -11.89
N GLY A 75 -12.39 -0.35 -10.90
CA GLY A 75 -11.63 -1.59 -11.02
C GLY A 75 -10.56 -1.74 -9.95
N TYR A 76 -9.69 -2.73 -10.14
CA TYR A 76 -8.60 -3.05 -9.22
C TYR A 76 -7.28 -2.45 -9.72
N LEU A 77 -6.67 -1.60 -8.88
CA LEU A 77 -5.36 -1.01 -9.10
C LEU A 77 -4.32 -1.72 -8.20
N PRO A 78 -3.46 -2.58 -8.76
CA PRO A 78 -2.42 -3.28 -8.02
C PRO A 78 -1.39 -2.28 -7.54
N VAL A 79 -1.09 -2.31 -6.25
CA VAL A 79 -0.07 -1.47 -5.63
C VAL A 79 0.89 -2.38 -4.87
N TRP A 80 2.17 -2.27 -5.18
CA TRP A 80 3.22 -2.94 -4.42
C TRP A 80 4.08 -1.89 -3.71
N HIS A 81 4.37 -2.10 -2.43
CA HIS A 81 5.31 -1.28 -1.67
C HIS A 81 6.49 -2.13 -1.21
N GLY A 82 7.71 -1.71 -1.59
CA GLY A 82 8.93 -2.41 -1.23
C GLY A 82 10.07 -1.45 -0.87
N ARG A 83 10.98 -1.95 -0.04
CA ARG A 83 12.24 -1.28 0.28
C ARG A 83 13.39 -1.98 -0.44
N LEU A 84 14.26 -1.20 -1.06
CA LEU A 84 15.41 -1.70 -1.80
C LEU A 84 16.70 -1.17 -1.22
N GLU A 85 17.67 -2.08 -1.09
CA GLU A 85 19.06 -1.72 -0.84
C GLU A 85 19.72 -1.28 -2.15
N GLY A 86 20.73 -0.43 -2.06
CA GLY A 86 21.50 0.05 -3.22
C GLY A 86 21.88 -1.03 -4.24
N PRO A 87 22.48 -2.18 -3.85
CA PRO A 87 22.84 -3.24 -4.80
C PRO A 87 21.62 -3.94 -5.44
N ALA A 88 20.47 -3.97 -4.76
CA ALA A 88 19.25 -4.62 -5.24
C ALA A 88 18.58 -3.84 -6.39
N ILE A 89 18.90 -2.54 -6.55
CA ILE A 89 18.37 -1.70 -7.65
C ILE A 89 18.68 -2.33 -9.02
N ARG A 90 19.80 -3.03 -9.18
CA ARG A 90 20.15 -3.70 -10.44
C ARG A 90 19.23 -4.89 -10.79
N ARG A 91 18.54 -5.45 -9.79
CA ARG A 91 17.56 -6.54 -9.94
C ARG A 91 16.12 -6.03 -9.83
N LEU A 92 15.93 -4.71 -9.94
CA LEU A 92 14.63 -4.09 -9.73
C LEU A 92 13.55 -4.65 -10.67
N ALA A 93 13.87 -4.86 -11.96
CA ALA A 93 12.94 -5.46 -12.91
C ALA A 93 12.44 -6.85 -12.46
N GLU A 94 13.35 -7.75 -12.07
CA GLU A 94 13.02 -9.10 -11.59
C GLU A 94 12.16 -9.05 -10.33
N ILE A 95 12.54 -8.20 -9.36
CA ILE A 95 11.81 -8.04 -8.11
C ILE A 95 10.40 -7.53 -8.37
N VAL A 96 10.24 -6.50 -9.20
CA VAL A 96 8.93 -5.94 -9.53
C VAL A 96 8.07 -6.99 -10.23
N GLN A 97 8.61 -7.70 -11.22
CA GLN A 97 7.87 -8.74 -11.93
C GLN A 97 7.39 -9.86 -10.98
N ASP A 98 8.29 -10.39 -10.15
CA ASP A 98 7.96 -11.40 -9.15
C ASP A 98 6.85 -10.91 -8.20
N ARG A 99 6.96 -9.68 -7.69
CA ARG A 99 6.00 -9.15 -6.72
C ARG A 99 4.63 -8.87 -7.31
N PHE A 100 4.55 -8.36 -8.54
CA PHE A 100 3.26 -8.16 -9.20
C PHE A 100 2.62 -9.47 -9.67
N SER A 101 3.39 -10.54 -9.89
CA SER A 101 2.82 -11.86 -10.21
C SER A 101 1.96 -12.45 -9.08
N ALA A 102 2.18 -12.00 -7.84
CA ALA A 102 1.41 -12.41 -6.66
C ALA A 102 0.18 -11.51 -6.38
N LEU A 103 0.00 -10.44 -7.14
CA LEU A 103 -1.13 -9.51 -6.99
C LEU A 103 -2.20 -9.78 -8.06
N PRO A 104 -3.49 -9.47 -7.80
CA PRO A 104 -4.49 -9.51 -8.85
C PRO A 104 -4.11 -8.58 -10.01
N PRO A 105 -4.47 -8.93 -11.27
CA PRO A 105 -4.12 -8.13 -12.43
C PRO A 105 -4.82 -6.76 -12.41
N LEU A 106 -4.21 -5.78 -13.09
CA LEU A 106 -4.79 -4.46 -13.28
C LEU A 106 -6.09 -4.57 -14.09
N THR A 107 -7.21 -4.11 -13.53
CA THR A 107 -8.50 -4.06 -14.24
C THR A 107 -9.03 -2.65 -14.44
N VAL A 108 -8.23 -1.63 -14.09
CA VAL A 108 -8.60 -0.22 -14.29
C VAL A 108 -8.60 0.11 -15.80
N PRO A 109 -9.70 0.64 -16.36
CA PRO A 109 -9.77 0.98 -17.77
C PRO A 109 -8.95 2.23 -18.10
N GLY A 110 -8.73 2.48 -19.40
CA GLY A 110 -8.18 3.75 -19.88
C GLY A 110 -6.67 3.78 -20.15
N GLY A 111 -5.96 2.65 -20.01
CA GLY A 111 -4.56 2.53 -20.45
C GLY A 111 -3.63 3.56 -19.78
N GLN A 112 -3.16 4.57 -20.51
CA GLN A 112 -2.32 5.64 -19.95
C GLN A 112 -3.12 6.75 -19.24
N GLY A 113 -4.45 6.81 -19.44
CA GLY A 113 -5.31 7.85 -18.88
C GLY A 113 -5.31 7.87 -17.36
N TRP A 114 -5.39 6.69 -16.72
CA TRP A 114 -5.39 6.58 -15.27
C TRP A 114 -4.06 7.04 -14.65
N ILE A 115 -2.93 6.88 -15.35
CA ILE A 115 -1.62 7.35 -14.87
C ILE A 115 -1.61 8.88 -14.76
N SER A 116 -2.21 9.57 -15.72
CA SER A 116 -2.35 11.03 -15.67
C SER A 116 -3.23 11.46 -14.50
N ALA A 117 -4.34 10.75 -14.24
CA ALA A 117 -5.21 11.00 -13.10
C ALA A 117 -4.51 10.74 -11.76
N VAL A 118 -3.69 9.68 -11.65
CA VAL A 118 -2.84 9.43 -10.47
C VAL A 118 -1.87 10.58 -10.24
N ARG A 119 -1.16 11.06 -11.28
CA ARG A 119 -0.27 12.23 -11.15
C ARG A 119 -1.03 13.46 -10.66
N GLN A 120 -2.23 13.69 -11.19
CA GLN A 120 -3.08 14.81 -10.77
C GLN A 120 -3.58 14.66 -9.33
N ALA A 121 -3.93 13.45 -8.89
CA ALA A 121 -4.32 13.17 -7.51
C ALA A 121 -3.15 13.40 -6.54
N LEU A 122 -1.95 12.90 -6.89
CA LEU A 122 -0.74 13.11 -6.10
C LEU A 122 -0.35 14.60 -6.03
N ALA A 123 -0.57 15.36 -7.10
CA ALA A 123 -0.30 16.80 -7.12
C ALA A 123 -1.18 17.61 -6.15
N GLN A 124 -2.36 17.10 -5.80
CA GLN A 124 -3.28 17.75 -4.86
C GLN A 124 -2.95 17.45 -3.40
N ASP A 125 -2.16 16.40 -3.14
CA ASP A 125 -1.77 16.00 -1.78
C ASP A 125 -0.38 16.56 -1.43
N ALA A 126 -0.34 17.40 -0.39
CA ALA A 126 0.89 18.05 0.07
C ALA A 126 1.98 17.09 0.55
N ALA A 127 1.66 15.81 0.78
CA ALA A 127 2.61 14.76 1.15
C ALA A 127 3.44 14.24 -0.04
N TRP A 128 3.10 14.62 -1.28
CA TRP A 128 3.74 14.15 -2.50
C TRP A 128 4.39 15.29 -3.29
N VAL A 129 5.44 14.97 -4.05
CA VAL A 129 6.07 15.83 -5.05
C VAL A 129 5.93 15.16 -6.40
N VAL A 130 5.33 15.84 -7.37
CA VAL A 130 5.11 15.28 -8.72
C VAL A 130 6.18 15.81 -9.68
N PRO A 131 6.91 14.94 -10.40
CA PRO A 131 7.91 15.37 -11.38
C PRO A 131 7.28 16.26 -12.47
N GLY A 132 7.98 17.32 -12.86
CA GLY A 132 7.56 18.22 -13.94
C GLY A 132 6.47 19.23 -13.56
N GLN A 133 5.82 19.08 -12.40
CA GLN A 133 5.09 20.20 -11.82
C GLN A 133 6.11 21.17 -11.24
N ALA A 134 6.23 22.35 -11.86
CA ALA A 134 6.86 23.48 -11.21
C ALA A 134 6.20 23.57 -9.85
N SER A 135 6.98 23.34 -8.78
CA SER A 135 6.44 23.33 -7.44
C SER A 135 5.82 24.70 -7.25
N SER A 136 4.49 24.77 -7.36
CA SER A 136 3.72 25.94 -6.95
C SER A 136 3.67 25.99 -5.42
N SER A 137 4.75 25.51 -4.79
CA SER A 137 5.16 25.87 -3.46
C SER A 137 5.34 27.36 -3.50
N ALA A 138 4.30 28.02 -3.05
CA ALA A 138 4.34 29.34 -2.48
C ALA A 138 5.25 30.26 -3.29
N THR A 139 4.67 31.06 -4.18
CA THR A 139 4.92 32.50 -4.00
C THR A 139 4.79 32.67 -2.50
N PRO A 140 5.89 32.87 -1.74
CA PRO A 140 5.79 33.08 -0.30
C PRO A 140 4.74 34.13 -0.23
N SER A 141 3.54 33.81 0.29
CA SER A 141 2.45 34.77 0.33
C SER A 141 3.16 35.98 0.86
N PRO A 142 3.35 37.04 0.05
CA PRO A 142 4.13 38.17 0.49
C PRO A 142 3.32 38.51 1.71
N PHE A 143 3.90 38.28 2.89
CA PHE A 143 3.32 38.80 4.10
C PHE A 143 3.09 40.23 3.66
N PRO A 144 1.81 40.67 3.46
CA PRO A 144 1.57 42.00 2.95
C PRO A 144 2.42 42.84 3.86
N PRO A 145 3.46 43.52 3.33
CA PRO A 145 4.57 44.04 4.12
C PRO A 145 3.90 44.63 5.32
N VAL A 146 4.09 43.99 6.50
CA VAL A 146 3.28 44.32 7.68
C VAL A 146 3.32 45.81 7.68
N PRO A 147 2.20 46.52 7.38
CA PRO A 147 2.27 47.93 7.10
C PRO A 147 3.02 48.47 8.30
N GLU A 148 4.18 49.07 8.03
CA GLU A 148 4.99 49.70 9.04
C GLU A 148 4.02 50.67 9.68
N GLU A 149 3.42 50.24 10.81
CA GLU A 149 2.35 50.94 11.47
C GLU A 149 3.06 52.18 11.97
N ALA A 150 2.95 53.25 11.17
CA ALA A 150 3.01 54.59 11.66
C ALA A 150 2.17 54.61 12.94
N ASP A 151 2.84 55.02 14.02
CA ASP A 151 2.32 55.19 15.37
C ASP A 151 0.83 55.55 15.40
N GLU A 152 -0.04 54.54 15.53
CA GLU A 152 -1.41 54.71 16.04
C GLU A 152 -1.73 53.59 17.07
N GLU A 153 -1.23 53.87 18.26
CA GLU A 153 -1.80 53.66 19.61
C GLU A 153 -3.32 53.28 19.76
N PRO A 154 -3.80 52.81 20.94
CA PRO A 154 -3.93 51.39 21.25
C PRO A 154 -5.32 51.03 21.83
N ARG A 155 -6.15 50.24 21.14
CA ARG A 155 -7.42 49.74 21.76
C ARG A 155 -7.64 48.24 21.76
N ARG A 156 -6.82 47.44 21.07
CA ARG A 156 -6.97 45.98 21.02
C ARG A 156 -6.06 45.18 21.98
N GLY A 157 -5.14 45.85 22.67
CA GLY A 157 -4.17 45.18 23.56
C GLY A 157 -4.77 44.56 24.83
N ARG A 158 -5.83 45.14 25.41
CA ARG A 158 -6.34 44.73 26.73
C ARG A 158 -6.97 43.34 26.77
N MET A 159 -7.60 42.90 25.67
CA MET A 159 -8.32 41.63 25.65
C MET A 159 -7.38 40.43 25.49
N ARG A 160 -6.23 40.63 24.82
CA ARG A 160 -5.21 39.59 24.64
C ARG A 160 -4.43 39.32 25.93
N THR A 161 -4.15 40.36 26.72
CA THR A 161 -3.52 40.20 28.04
C THR A 161 -4.44 39.48 29.02
N LEU A 162 -5.75 39.77 29.00
CA LEU A 162 -6.73 39.05 29.84
C LEU A 162 -6.86 37.56 29.47
N LEU A 163 -6.79 37.23 28.18
CA LEU A 163 -6.80 35.83 27.72
C LEU A 163 -5.54 35.06 28.13
N LEU A 164 -4.36 35.68 28.01
CA LEU A 164 -3.09 35.08 28.44
C LEU A 164 -3.00 34.90 29.96
N LEU A 165 -3.49 35.88 30.75
CA LEU A 165 -3.59 35.73 32.21
C LEU A 165 -4.59 34.65 32.61
N GLY A 166 -5.72 34.55 31.91
CA GLY A 166 -6.69 33.48 32.14
C GLY A 166 -6.11 32.09 31.90
N PHE A 167 -5.34 31.92 30.81
CA PHE A 167 -4.69 30.64 30.50
C PHE A 167 -3.58 30.28 31.50
N LEU A 168 -2.75 31.23 31.94
CA LEU A 168 -1.75 30.96 32.98
C LEU A 168 -2.39 30.57 34.32
N GLY A 169 -3.51 31.20 34.68
CA GLY A 169 -4.25 30.89 35.91
C GLY A 169 -4.82 29.48 35.91
N THR A 170 -5.49 29.06 34.83
CA THR A 170 -6.07 27.72 34.74
C THR A 170 -5.01 26.63 34.59
N PHE A 171 -3.94 26.90 33.83
CA PHE A 171 -2.83 25.96 33.68
C PHE A 171 -2.05 25.76 34.99
N GLY A 172 -1.77 26.84 35.73
CA GLY A 172 -1.11 26.77 37.04
C GLY A 172 -1.94 26.02 38.09
N LEU A 173 -3.26 26.28 38.13
CA LEU A 173 -4.16 25.55 39.05
C LEU A 173 -4.24 24.05 38.69
N GLY A 174 -4.26 23.71 37.40
CA GLY A 174 -4.22 22.32 36.94
C GLY A 174 -2.93 21.59 37.32
N MET A 175 -1.77 22.24 37.15
CA MET A 175 -0.45 21.69 37.55
C MET A 175 -0.35 21.45 39.06
N ALA A 176 -0.78 22.41 39.88
CA ALA A 176 -0.76 22.26 41.34
C ALA A 176 -1.71 21.14 41.81
N THR A 177 -2.88 21.02 41.19
CA THR A 177 -3.86 19.96 41.52
C THR A 177 -3.35 18.58 41.08
N GLY A 178 -2.69 18.49 39.92
CA GLY A 178 -2.06 17.26 39.44
C GLY A 178 -0.92 16.77 40.36
N LEU A 179 -0.14 17.69 40.92
CA LEU A 179 0.91 17.37 41.91
C LEU A 179 0.37 16.87 43.25
N LEU A 180 -0.83 17.30 43.66
CA LEU A 180 -1.51 16.81 44.87
C LEU A 180 -2.15 15.42 44.70
N LEU A 181 -2.46 15.02 43.46
CA LEU A 181 -3.03 13.71 43.15
C LEU A 181 -2.00 12.65 42.79
N LEU A 182 -0.71 13.01 42.72
CA LEU A 182 0.36 12.04 42.54
C LEU A 182 0.38 11.10 43.76
N PRO A 183 0.11 9.80 43.57
CA PRO A 183 0.15 8.84 44.67
C PRO A 183 1.53 8.90 45.32
N LYS A 184 1.54 9.10 46.63
CA LYS A 184 2.76 9.08 47.44
C LYS A 184 3.52 7.80 47.08
N PRO A 185 4.78 7.88 46.61
CA PRO A 185 5.53 6.71 46.22
C PRO A 185 5.64 5.79 47.42
N GLU A 186 4.88 4.70 47.36
CA GLU A 186 4.96 3.63 48.33
C GLU A 186 6.34 2.98 48.13
N PRO A 187 7.15 2.88 49.19
CA PRO A 187 8.48 2.27 49.08
C PRO A 187 8.29 0.84 48.60
N ALA A 188 8.70 0.59 47.36
CA ALA A 188 8.60 -0.73 46.75
C ALA A 188 9.24 -1.75 47.68
N PRO A 189 8.58 -2.88 47.98
CA PRO A 189 9.23 -3.96 48.70
C PRO A 189 10.44 -4.39 47.88
N LEU A 190 11.59 -4.47 48.55
CA LEU A 190 12.83 -5.05 48.03
C LEU A 190 12.54 -6.47 47.57
N SER A 191 12.14 -6.61 46.30
CA SER A 191 11.90 -7.89 45.67
C SER A 191 13.25 -8.54 45.44
N ALA A 192 13.40 -9.71 46.05
CA ALA A 192 14.61 -10.51 46.08
C ALA A 192 15.21 -10.66 44.67
N ALA A 193 16.52 -10.48 44.62
CA ALA A 193 17.33 -10.68 43.43
C ALA A 193 17.02 -12.05 42.80
N PRO A 194 16.75 -12.14 41.48
CA PRO A 194 16.68 -13.41 40.80
C PRO A 194 18.06 -14.07 40.87
N THR A 195 18.09 -15.23 41.53
CA THR A 195 19.21 -16.17 41.51
C THR A 195 19.50 -16.53 40.07
N MET A 196 20.64 -16.06 39.54
CA MET A 196 21.13 -16.49 38.24
C MET A 196 21.43 -18.00 38.29
N PRO A 197 20.93 -18.81 37.34
CA PRO A 197 21.45 -20.15 37.17
C PRO A 197 22.90 -20.08 36.69
N GLU A 198 23.73 -20.74 37.48
CA GLU A 198 25.13 -21.02 37.31
C GLU A 198 25.44 -21.49 35.88
N ARG A 199 26.13 -20.64 35.13
CA ARG A 199 26.67 -20.95 33.82
C ARG A 199 27.80 -21.97 34.03
N ALA A 200 27.50 -23.25 33.78
CA ALA A 200 28.49 -24.31 33.78
C ALA A 200 29.62 -23.98 32.80
N VAL A 201 30.82 -23.99 33.37
CA VAL A 201 32.10 -23.67 32.78
C VAL A 201 32.75 -24.97 32.26
N LEU A 202 33.43 -24.85 31.12
CA LEU A 202 34.44 -25.73 30.54
C LEU A 202 34.02 -27.13 30.02
N ALA A 203 33.92 -27.23 28.70
CA ALA A 203 34.43 -28.39 27.98
C ALA A 203 35.33 -27.91 26.82
N ASP A 204 36.54 -28.42 26.86
CA ASP A 204 37.74 -28.14 26.09
C ASP A 204 37.67 -28.78 24.68
N PRO A 205 37.94 -28.07 23.57
CA PRO A 205 38.17 -28.73 22.28
C PRO A 205 39.68 -28.85 22.01
N ALA A 206 40.24 -30.02 22.32
CA ALA A 206 41.54 -30.44 21.81
C ALA A 206 41.43 -30.87 20.33
N PRO A 207 42.47 -30.64 19.50
CA PRO A 207 42.44 -30.84 18.06
C PRO A 207 42.79 -32.29 17.68
N ALA A 208 41.92 -32.95 16.92
CA ALA A 208 42.25 -34.18 16.22
C ALA A 208 42.14 -33.95 14.72
N ALA A 209 43.30 -33.83 14.07
CA ALA A 209 43.45 -34.05 12.65
C ALA A 209 43.12 -35.51 12.35
N VAL A 210 42.11 -35.76 11.52
CA VAL A 210 42.00 -37.01 10.75
C VAL A 210 41.52 -36.68 9.35
N THR A 211 42.46 -36.84 8.43
CA THR A 211 42.29 -37.00 7.00
C THR A 211 41.34 -38.16 6.66
N GLY A 212 40.44 -37.95 5.70
CA GLY A 212 40.18 -38.96 4.66
C GLY A 212 38.77 -39.53 4.52
N SER A 213 38.41 -39.70 3.24
CA SER A 213 37.64 -40.81 2.66
C SER A 213 36.12 -40.70 2.54
N VAL A 214 35.68 -40.25 1.36
CA VAL A 214 34.92 -40.98 0.31
C VAL A 214 33.98 -42.13 0.71
N ALA A 215 32.82 -42.17 0.01
CA ALA A 215 31.80 -43.22 -0.17
C ALA A 215 30.63 -43.19 0.83
N GLU A 216 29.36 -42.97 0.44
CA GLU A 216 28.47 -43.81 -0.39
C GLU A 216 28.00 -45.10 0.33
N GLN A 217 26.80 -45.05 0.93
CA GLN A 217 25.83 -46.15 1.16
C GLN A 217 24.74 -45.59 2.10
N SER A 218 23.46 -45.49 1.75
CA SER A 218 22.50 -46.47 1.24
C SER A 218 22.26 -47.67 2.16
N ALA A 219 20.99 -47.77 2.60
CA ALA A 219 20.22 -48.94 3.04
C ALA A 219 19.95 -49.16 4.55
N ALA A 220 18.65 -49.05 4.85
CA ALA A 220 17.80 -49.99 5.58
C ALA A 220 17.87 -50.11 7.13
N ALA A 221 16.80 -49.66 7.79
CA ALA A 221 15.89 -50.46 8.63
C ALA A 221 14.80 -49.51 9.18
N ASP A 222 13.56 -49.56 8.70
CA ASP A 222 12.50 -50.51 9.11
C ASP A 222 12.04 -50.29 10.56
N VAL A 223 10.79 -49.82 10.69
CA VAL A 223 9.72 -50.26 11.63
C VAL A 223 8.74 -49.10 11.86
N ALA A 224 7.58 -49.21 11.23
CA ALA A 224 6.34 -48.49 11.55
C ALA A 224 5.70 -49.06 12.84
N PRO A 225 4.68 -48.40 13.41
CA PRO A 225 3.33 -48.76 12.96
C PRO A 225 2.35 -47.58 12.80
N ALA A 226 1.59 -47.70 11.71
CA ALA A 226 0.20 -47.35 11.45
C ALA A 226 -0.53 -46.32 12.35
N SER A 227 -0.99 -45.23 11.72
CA SER A 227 -2.20 -44.51 12.10
C SER A 227 -3.05 -44.30 10.82
N PRO A 228 -4.40 -44.44 10.91
CA PRO A 228 -5.25 -44.66 9.75
C PRO A 228 -5.54 -43.39 8.94
N ALA A 229 -5.76 -43.62 7.65
CA ALA A 229 -6.09 -42.67 6.62
C ALA A 229 -7.47 -42.04 6.81
N ASP A 230 -7.53 -40.72 6.61
CA ASP A 230 -8.73 -40.03 6.15
C ASP A 230 -8.42 -39.48 4.76
N THR A 231 -8.98 -40.15 3.75
CA THR A 231 -8.82 -39.85 2.33
C THR A 231 -9.88 -38.83 1.95
N ALA A 232 -9.52 -37.54 1.93
CA ALA A 232 -10.30 -36.52 1.25
C ALA A 232 -9.76 -36.35 -0.17
N ALA A 233 -10.57 -36.75 -1.14
CA ALA A 233 -10.31 -36.69 -2.57
C ALA A 233 -9.99 -35.25 -3.01
N ALA A 234 -8.85 -35.08 -3.68
CA ALA A 234 -8.49 -33.87 -4.37
C ALA A 234 -9.34 -33.74 -5.64
N GLU A 235 -10.23 -32.76 -5.61
CA GLU A 235 -11.04 -32.26 -6.71
C GLU A 235 -10.12 -31.67 -7.81
N PRO A 236 -10.16 -32.16 -9.06
CA PRO A 236 -9.42 -31.56 -10.15
C PRO A 236 -10.08 -30.27 -10.60
N ALA A 237 -9.28 -29.21 -10.70
CA ALA A 237 -9.70 -27.89 -11.15
C ALA A 237 -10.29 -27.92 -12.57
N SER A 238 -11.53 -27.45 -12.68
CA SER A 238 -12.24 -27.23 -13.94
C SER A 238 -11.48 -26.23 -14.83
N PRO A 239 -11.34 -26.49 -16.14
CA PRO A 239 -10.90 -25.48 -17.10
C PRO A 239 -11.99 -24.41 -17.30
N PRO A 240 -11.62 -23.17 -17.68
CA PRO A 240 -12.58 -22.09 -17.90
C PRO A 240 -13.49 -22.40 -19.11
N PRO A 241 -14.78 -21.98 -19.08
CA PRO A 241 -15.69 -22.17 -20.20
C PRO A 241 -15.21 -21.38 -21.44
N ALA A 242 -15.18 -22.07 -22.57
CA ALA A 242 -15.00 -21.46 -23.89
C ALA A 242 -16.12 -20.44 -24.15
N GLY A 243 -15.75 -19.19 -24.38
CA GLY A 243 -16.67 -18.15 -24.79
C GLY A 243 -17.29 -18.44 -26.18
N PRO A 244 -18.44 -17.84 -26.48
CA PRO A 244 -19.14 -18.07 -27.74
C PRO A 244 -18.29 -17.64 -28.94
N ALA A 245 -18.30 -18.48 -29.97
CA ALA A 245 -17.74 -18.21 -31.27
C ALA A 245 -18.29 -16.89 -31.82
N VAL A 246 -17.39 -15.93 -32.02
CA VAL A 246 -17.69 -14.67 -32.69
C VAL A 246 -17.75 -14.95 -34.18
N GLU A 247 -18.94 -14.72 -34.73
CA GLU A 247 -19.29 -14.70 -36.14
C GLU A 247 -18.40 -13.68 -36.90
N PRO A 248 -17.85 -14.02 -38.09
CA PRO A 248 -16.98 -13.13 -38.83
C PRO A 248 -17.79 -11.97 -39.45
N GLU A 249 -17.64 -10.78 -38.87
CA GLU A 249 -18.15 -9.51 -39.41
C GLU A 249 -17.27 -9.02 -40.59
N PRO A 250 -17.85 -8.42 -41.65
CA PRO A 250 -17.24 -8.42 -42.97
C PRO A 250 -16.18 -7.34 -43.21
N GLU A 251 -15.19 -7.76 -43.99
CA GLU A 251 -14.40 -7.02 -44.98
C GLU A 251 -14.74 -5.53 -45.15
N GLN A 252 -13.98 -4.67 -44.46
CA GLN A 252 -13.96 -3.24 -44.75
C GLN A 252 -13.08 -2.95 -45.96
N GLU A 253 -13.75 -2.47 -47.01
CA GLU A 253 -13.22 -1.94 -48.25
C GLU A 253 -12.27 -0.74 -48.01
N PRO A 254 -11.12 -0.65 -48.70
CA PRO A 254 -10.14 0.41 -48.49
C PRO A 254 -10.60 1.75 -49.08
N ALA A 255 -10.89 2.71 -48.21
CA ALA A 255 -11.13 4.10 -48.59
C ALA A 255 -9.82 4.80 -49.03
N LYS A 256 -9.89 5.39 -50.21
CA LYS A 256 -8.85 6.13 -50.94
C LYS A 256 -8.18 7.24 -50.10
N PRO A 257 -6.86 7.47 -50.27
CA PRO A 257 -6.20 8.65 -49.73
C PRO A 257 -6.43 9.86 -50.65
N MET A 258 -6.79 11.02 -50.07
CA MET A 258 -6.71 12.30 -50.77
C MET A 258 -5.86 13.31 -49.99
N ALA A 259 -5.00 13.96 -50.78
CA ALA A 259 -4.48 15.32 -50.64
C ALA A 259 -3.33 15.59 -49.64
N THR A 260 -2.12 15.38 -50.15
CA THR A 260 -1.14 16.43 -50.49
C THR A 260 -1.01 17.65 -49.55
N VAL A 261 0.07 17.69 -48.76
CA VAL A 261 0.73 18.94 -48.31
C VAL A 261 2.24 18.81 -48.49
N ALA A 262 2.83 19.93 -48.90
CA ALA A 262 4.08 20.08 -49.62
C ALA A 262 5.37 19.68 -48.87
N ALA A 263 6.24 19.08 -49.69
CA ALA A 263 7.69 18.92 -49.62
C ALA A 263 8.48 19.97 -48.82
N SER A 264 9.30 19.49 -47.89
CA SER A 264 10.64 20.02 -47.65
C SER A 264 11.64 18.87 -47.72
N ALA A 265 12.64 19.08 -48.58
CA ALA A 265 13.60 18.10 -49.03
C ALA A 265 14.66 17.80 -47.96
N LEU A 266 14.96 16.51 -47.75
CA LEU A 266 16.24 16.05 -47.21
C LEU A 266 16.84 14.97 -48.12
N PRO A 267 18.17 14.93 -48.26
CA PRO A 267 18.86 14.12 -49.27
C PRO A 267 19.05 12.65 -48.87
N LYS A 268 18.97 11.80 -49.89
CA LYS A 268 19.25 10.35 -49.92
C LYS A 268 20.76 10.10 -49.99
N PRO A 269 21.28 9.08 -49.27
CA PRO A 269 21.98 7.97 -49.96
C PRO A 269 21.61 6.60 -49.36
N ALA A 270 21.06 5.68 -50.15
CA ALA A 270 21.75 4.56 -50.82
C ALA A 270 21.66 3.25 -49.99
N PRO A 271 20.96 2.21 -50.49
CA PRO A 271 20.82 0.93 -49.81
C PRO A 271 21.84 -0.09 -50.33
N ASP A 272 22.55 -0.75 -49.42
CA ASP A 272 23.20 -2.03 -49.68
C ASP A 272 22.48 -3.11 -48.87
N THR A 273 21.83 -4.02 -49.60
CA THR A 273 21.40 -5.36 -49.14
C THR A 273 22.60 -6.30 -49.31
N PRO A 274 22.76 -7.37 -48.50
CA PRO A 274 22.22 -8.66 -48.97
C PRO A 274 21.79 -9.69 -47.89
N ALA A 275 21.05 -10.69 -48.38
CA ALA A 275 20.94 -12.10 -47.97
C ALA A 275 20.16 -12.43 -46.66
N GLU A 276 18.93 -12.96 -46.77
CA GLU A 276 18.61 -14.41 -46.92
C GLU A 276 19.13 -15.30 -45.78
N ALA A 277 18.21 -15.68 -44.89
CA ALA A 277 18.21 -16.98 -44.23
C ALA A 277 16.76 -17.33 -43.87
N GLY A 278 16.23 -18.34 -44.54
CA GLY A 278 14.86 -18.82 -44.35
C GLY A 278 14.67 -19.45 -42.98
N TYR A 279 13.51 -19.21 -42.39
CA TYR A 279 12.96 -20.05 -41.33
C TYR A 279 11.72 -20.74 -41.86
N GLN A 280 11.83 -22.06 -41.99
CA GLN A 280 10.74 -22.96 -42.32
C GLN A 280 9.71 -22.95 -41.18
N ALA A 281 8.45 -22.76 -41.56
CA ALA A 281 7.30 -23.01 -40.71
C ALA A 281 7.05 -24.53 -40.66
N THR A 282 7.12 -25.12 -39.47
CA THR A 282 6.56 -26.44 -39.19
C THR A 282 5.25 -26.26 -38.44
N MET A 283 4.15 -26.58 -39.13
CA MET A 283 2.87 -26.86 -38.50
C MET A 283 2.88 -28.28 -37.90
N PRO A 284 2.17 -28.51 -36.79
CA PRO A 284 1.56 -29.79 -36.52
C PRO A 284 0.03 -29.70 -36.67
N GLU A 285 -0.48 -30.48 -37.62
CA GLU A 285 -1.85 -31.01 -37.65
C GLU A 285 -1.94 -32.20 -36.67
N ASP A 286 -3.05 -32.31 -35.95
CA ASP A 286 -3.71 -33.51 -35.40
C ASP A 286 -4.88 -32.98 -34.53
N GLU A 287 -6.12 -32.88 -35.01
CA GLU A 287 -7.11 -33.94 -35.26
C GLU A 287 -7.41 -34.80 -34.01
N GLU A 288 -8.40 -34.36 -33.20
CA GLU A 288 -9.12 -35.28 -32.31
C GLU A 288 -10.61 -34.94 -32.22
N ALA A 289 -11.43 -35.99 -32.32
CA ALA A 289 -12.86 -36.02 -32.59
C ALA A 289 -13.75 -35.68 -31.37
N PRO A 290 -15.01 -35.23 -31.57
CA PRO A 290 -15.93 -34.87 -30.49
C PRO A 290 -16.62 -36.08 -29.85
N ALA A 291 -16.57 -36.16 -28.51
CA ALA A 291 -17.30 -37.10 -27.67
C ALA A 291 -18.67 -36.53 -27.21
N PRO A 292 -19.65 -37.38 -26.84
CA PRO A 292 -21.07 -37.03 -26.77
C PRO A 292 -21.49 -36.26 -25.52
N ALA A 293 -22.58 -35.51 -25.68
CA ALA A 293 -23.24 -34.63 -24.71
C ALA A 293 -23.58 -35.30 -23.37
N GLU A 294 -23.08 -34.73 -22.28
CA GLU A 294 -23.55 -34.99 -20.92
C GLU A 294 -24.70 -34.03 -20.55
N VAL A 295 -25.70 -34.63 -19.92
CA VAL A 295 -26.98 -34.05 -19.52
C VAL A 295 -26.77 -33.08 -18.36
N ALA A 296 -27.12 -31.81 -18.57
CA ALA A 296 -27.13 -30.78 -17.56
C ALA A 296 -28.06 -31.16 -16.41
N THR A 297 -27.51 -31.30 -15.19
CA THR A 297 -28.28 -31.40 -13.96
C THR A 297 -28.46 -30.00 -13.40
N GLU A 298 -29.72 -29.56 -13.35
CA GLU A 298 -30.17 -28.27 -12.85
C GLU A 298 -29.82 -28.14 -11.34
N PRO A 299 -29.00 -27.15 -10.94
CA PRO A 299 -28.68 -26.95 -9.53
C PRO A 299 -29.88 -26.40 -8.78
N GLU A 300 -30.37 -27.19 -7.83
CA GLU A 300 -31.48 -26.88 -6.93
C GLU A 300 -31.16 -25.62 -6.12
N LEU A 301 -31.99 -24.57 -6.29
CA LEU A 301 -31.84 -23.30 -5.59
C LEU A 301 -31.97 -23.49 -4.07
N PRO A 302 -31.05 -22.94 -3.25
CA PRO A 302 -31.20 -22.96 -1.81
C PRO A 302 -32.45 -22.17 -1.38
N PRO A 303 -33.16 -22.63 -0.34
CA PRO A 303 -34.41 -22.02 0.12
C PRO A 303 -34.17 -20.57 0.59
N ALA A 304 -35.09 -19.69 0.20
CA ALA A 304 -35.05 -18.27 0.53
C ALA A 304 -35.01 -18.05 2.06
N PRO A 305 -34.19 -17.10 2.54
CA PRO A 305 -34.12 -16.79 3.97
C PRO A 305 -35.47 -16.26 4.48
N PRO A 306 -35.81 -16.54 5.75
CA PRO A 306 -37.06 -16.07 6.35
C PRO A 306 -37.11 -14.53 6.39
N PRO A 307 -38.32 -13.95 6.28
CA PRO A 307 -38.49 -12.50 6.25
C PRO A 307 -38.00 -11.85 7.56
N GLU A 308 -37.15 -10.83 7.42
CA GLU A 308 -36.66 -10.06 8.57
C GLU A 308 -37.80 -9.36 9.32
N PRO A 309 -37.73 -9.31 10.66
CA PRO A 309 -38.72 -8.64 11.48
C PRO A 309 -38.73 -7.12 11.22
N PRO A 310 -39.90 -6.46 11.28
CA PRO A 310 -40.04 -5.05 10.96
C PRO A 310 -39.23 -4.17 11.92
N VAL A 311 -38.38 -3.33 11.35
CA VAL A 311 -37.60 -2.33 12.07
C VAL A 311 -38.54 -1.36 12.78
N PRO A 312 -38.42 -1.14 14.10
CA PRO A 312 -39.28 -0.22 14.84
C PRO A 312 -39.10 1.22 14.35
N ALA A 313 -40.22 1.90 14.12
CA ALA A 313 -40.25 3.27 13.64
C ALA A 313 -39.51 4.24 14.58
N PRO A 314 -38.71 5.18 14.06
CA PRO A 314 -37.99 6.14 14.86
C PRO A 314 -38.98 7.08 15.59
N ARG A 315 -38.91 7.08 16.93
CA ARG A 315 -39.64 8.04 17.76
C ARG A 315 -39.14 9.46 17.46
N ARG A 316 -40.04 10.31 16.95
CA ARG A 316 -39.80 11.75 16.81
C ARG A 316 -39.64 12.39 18.18
N VAL A 317 -38.41 12.75 18.54
CA VAL A 317 -38.12 13.66 19.64
C VAL A 317 -38.25 15.08 19.11
N THR A 318 -39.38 15.72 19.38
CA THR A 318 -39.57 17.16 19.18
C THR A 318 -39.07 17.89 20.41
N GLY A 319 -37.90 18.55 20.32
CA GLY A 319 -37.41 19.41 21.39
C GLY A 319 -36.10 20.12 21.05
N ALA A 320 -36.20 21.45 20.91
CA ALA A 320 -35.15 22.46 20.99
C ALA A 320 -33.95 22.35 20.02
N ALA A 321 -33.80 23.39 19.19
CA ALA A 321 -32.65 23.63 18.33
C ALA A 321 -31.36 23.86 19.15
N VAL A 322 -30.70 22.77 19.53
CA VAL A 322 -29.30 22.77 19.94
C VAL A 322 -28.48 22.49 18.67
N ARG A 323 -27.64 23.45 18.30
CA ARG A 323 -26.65 23.26 17.21
C ARG A 323 -25.84 21.99 17.51
N PRO A 324 -25.78 21.00 16.60
CA PRO A 324 -24.94 19.84 16.81
C PRO A 324 -23.48 20.31 16.75
N ALA A 325 -22.87 20.44 17.92
CA ALA A 325 -21.41 20.42 18.00
C ALA A 325 -20.99 19.09 17.35
N ARG A 326 -20.12 19.16 16.33
CA ARG A 326 -19.46 17.97 15.79
C ARG A 326 -18.73 17.31 16.96
N SER A 327 -19.34 16.29 17.56
CA SER A 327 -18.68 15.41 18.51
C SER A 327 -17.63 14.67 17.70
N ALA A 328 -16.39 15.16 17.75
CA ALA A 328 -15.25 14.37 17.33
C ALA A 328 -15.35 13.05 18.09
N SER A 329 -15.44 11.94 17.37
CA SER A 329 -15.37 10.61 17.95
C SER A 329 -14.05 10.52 18.71
N SER A 330 -14.10 10.69 20.03
CA SER A 330 -12.91 10.53 20.87
C SER A 330 -12.62 9.05 20.93
N ILE A 331 -11.53 8.65 20.27
CA ILE A 331 -10.98 7.30 20.37
C ILE A 331 -10.75 7.00 21.86
N ASP A 332 -11.22 5.83 22.31
CA ASP A 332 -11.04 5.40 23.69
C ASP A 332 -9.55 5.38 24.06
N GLN A 333 -9.20 6.05 25.16
CA GLN A 333 -7.84 6.13 25.66
C GLN A 333 -7.29 4.74 26.02
N ALA A 334 -8.15 3.80 26.43
CA ALA A 334 -7.76 2.41 26.68
C ALA A 334 -7.32 1.70 25.40
N CYS A 335 -8.01 1.93 24.27
CA CYS A 335 -7.58 1.40 22.98
C CYS A 335 -6.24 2.00 22.54
N ILE A 336 -6.05 3.32 22.69
CA ILE A 336 -4.78 3.95 22.29
C ILE A 336 -3.60 3.34 23.07
N GLN A 337 -3.79 3.07 24.37
CA GLN A 337 -2.77 2.41 25.19
C GLN A 337 -2.52 0.97 24.76
N ALA A 338 -3.58 0.18 24.52
CA ALA A 338 -3.44 -1.19 24.03
C ALA A 338 -2.70 -1.24 22.68
N LEU A 339 -3.05 -0.35 21.74
CA LEU A 339 -2.37 -0.25 20.43
C LEU A 339 -0.88 0.07 20.58
N PHE A 340 -0.53 0.96 21.51
CA PHE A 340 0.87 1.33 21.75
C PHE A 340 1.67 0.17 22.35
N ARG A 341 1.11 -0.56 23.33
CA ARG A 341 1.75 -1.76 23.92
C ARG A 341 1.95 -2.85 22.88
N PHE A 342 0.97 -3.06 22.01
CA PHE A 342 1.07 -3.99 20.89
C PHE A 342 2.23 -3.64 19.95
N GLN A 343 2.41 -2.35 19.62
CA GLN A 343 3.53 -1.88 18.81
C GLN A 343 4.90 -2.04 19.49
N GLN A 344 4.93 -2.10 20.82
CA GLN A 344 6.15 -2.36 21.60
C GLN A 344 6.46 -3.85 21.77
N GLY A 345 5.65 -4.74 21.21
CA GLY A 345 5.83 -6.20 21.32
C GLY A 345 5.40 -6.77 22.67
N GLU A 346 4.65 -6.02 23.46
CA GLU A 346 4.08 -6.53 24.70
C GLU A 346 2.85 -7.41 24.39
N THR A 347 2.71 -8.51 25.13
CA THR A 347 1.55 -9.40 25.00
C THR A 347 0.30 -8.71 25.52
N LEU A 348 -0.67 -8.49 24.64
CA LEU A 348 -1.98 -7.97 25.01
C LEU A 348 -2.79 -9.02 25.79
N SER A 349 -3.54 -8.58 26.78
CA SER A 349 -4.57 -9.40 27.43
C SER A 349 -5.69 -9.75 26.45
N ALA A 350 -6.42 -10.84 26.71
CA ALA A 350 -7.56 -11.25 25.88
C ALA A 350 -8.63 -10.14 25.76
N ALA A 351 -8.84 -9.35 26.81
CA ALA A 351 -9.77 -8.21 26.80
C ALA A 351 -9.29 -7.08 25.87
N GLU A 352 -8.00 -6.76 25.89
CA GLU A 352 -7.42 -5.74 24.99
C GLU A 352 -7.44 -6.18 23.53
N GLN A 353 -7.24 -7.47 23.25
CA GLN A 353 -7.36 -8.02 21.89
C GLN A 353 -8.78 -7.91 21.35
N VAL A 354 -9.79 -8.25 22.15
CA VAL A 354 -11.20 -8.07 21.77
C VAL A 354 -11.50 -6.59 21.53
N HIS A 355 -11.01 -5.69 22.40
CA HIS A 355 -11.22 -4.25 22.27
C HIS A 355 -10.60 -3.64 21.00
N LEU A 356 -9.44 -4.13 20.58
CA LEU A 356 -8.82 -3.74 19.30
C LEU A 356 -9.58 -4.30 18.10
N HIS A 357 -10.13 -5.51 18.19
CA HIS A 357 -10.90 -6.16 17.12
C HIS A 357 -12.28 -5.53 16.91
N GLU A 358 -12.99 -5.16 17.98
CA GLU A 358 -14.34 -4.58 17.91
C GLU A 358 -14.36 -3.10 17.47
N GLY A 359 -13.17 -2.49 17.36
CA GLY A 359 -13.00 -1.12 16.91
C GLY A 359 -13.11 -0.12 18.05
N CYS A 360 -12.16 0.81 18.10
CA CYS A 360 -11.97 1.76 19.21
C CYS A 360 -12.97 2.92 19.27
N VAL A 361 -14.15 2.72 18.70
CA VAL A 361 -15.20 3.72 18.65
C VAL A 361 -16.09 3.52 19.86
N THR A 362 -16.04 4.46 20.80
CA THR A 362 -16.97 4.51 21.91
C THR A 362 -18.40 4.64 21.36
N ARG A 363 -19.24 3.62 21.58
CA ARG A 363 -20.71 3.81 21.51
C ARG A 363 -21.08 4.56 22.79
N GLN A 364 -21.26 5.88 22.69
CA GLN A 364 -21.90 6.66 23.75
C GLN A 364 -23.39 6.33 23.85
#